data_AF-A0A174PU83-F1
#
_entry.id   AF-A0A174PU83-F1
#
_cell.length_a   1.000
_cell.length_b   1.000
_cell.length_c   1.000
_cell.angle_alpha   90.00
_cell.angle_beta   90.00
_cell.angle_gamma   90.00
#
_symmetry.space_group_name_H-M   'P 1'
#
loop_
_entity.id
_entity.type
_entity.pdbx_description
1 polymer ?
#
loop_
_entity_poly.entity_id
_entity_poly.type
_entity_poly.pdbx_seq_one_letter_code
_entity_poly.pdbx_strand_id
1 'polypeptide(L)'
;MSRRSAAAVRKIELGTVYAAEMGIYLYSKIDRYTLKDAKVELSYHLQLADGSYEEVPVGIFEVCEANRTVNCLELKAYDYMLRFDRSFNGFETVGKAYAFLELCCLACDVELANGP
;
A
#
# COMPACT_ATOMS: atom_id res chain seq x y z
N MET A 1 50.98 -4.39 -16.10
CA MET A 1 49.64 -3.81 -16.42
C MET A 1 48.58 -4.87 -16.15
N SER A 2 48.00 -4.89 -14.95
CA SER A 2 46.91 -5.81 -14.60
C SER A 2 45.59 -5.05 -14.75
N ARG A 3 44.80 -5.37 -15.78
CA ARG A 3 43.44 -4.83 -15.95
C ARG A 3 42.54 -5.47 -14.90
N ARG A 4 42.29 -4.78 -13.80
CA ARG A 4 41.18 -5.11 -12.90
C ARG A 4 39.89 -4.92 -13.70
N SER A 5 39.20 -6.01 -14.00
CA SER A 5 37.81 -5.99 -14.46
C SER A 5 36.99 -5.29 -13.37
N ALA A 6 36.53 -4.07 -13.62
CA ALA A 6 35.54 -3.44 -12.78
C ALA A 6 34.20 -4.14 -13.05
N ALA A 7 33.77 -5.02 -12.15
CA ALA A 7 32.40 -5.50 -12.15
C ALA A 7 31.49 -4.26 -12.06
N ALA A 8 30.64 -4.05 -13.05
CA ALA A 8 29.69 -2.95 -13.03
C ALA A 8 28.71 -3.17 -11.88
N VAL A 9 28.95 -2.50 -10.75
CA VAL A 9 27.99 -2.42 -9.65
C VAL A 9 26.81 -1.62 -10.18
N ARG A 10 25.76 -2.31 -10.63
CA ARG A 10 24.47 -1.68 -10.95
C ARG A 10 23.82 -1.30 -9.63
N LYS A 11 23.98 -0.04 -9.24
CA LYS A 11 23.14 0.55 -8.19
C LYS A 11 21.72 0.65 -8.72
N ILE A 12 20.80 -0.06 -8.09
CA ILE A 12 19.36 0.08 -8.32
C ILE A 12 18.89 1.08 -7.26
N GLU A 13 18.48 2.27 -7.70
CA GLU A 13 17.71 3.19 -6.86
C GLU A 13 16.23 2.79 -6.99
N LEU A 14 15.62 2.34 -5.90
CA LEU A 14 14.19 2.06 -5.85
C LEU A 14 13.44 3.39 -5.75
N GLY A 15 12.46 3.57 -6.63
CA GLY A 15 11.81 4.85 -6.91
C GLY A 15 10.72 5.24 -5.91
N THR A 16 10.10 6.39 -6.19
CA THR A 16 8.95 6.93 -5.45
C THR A 16 7.70 6.08 -5.64
N VAL A 17 6.90 5.94 -4.59
CA VAL A 17 5.56 5.35 -4.66
C VAL A 17 4.50 6.44 -4.80
N TYR A 18 3.38 6.09 -5.43
CA TYR A 18 2.18 6.91 -5.38
C TYR A 18 1.30 6.37 -4.26
N ALA A 19 0.89 7.26 -3.36
CA ALA A 19 -0.09 6.98 -2.34
C ALA A 19 -1.41 7.68 -2.68
N ALA A 20 -2.52 6.98 -2.49
CA ALA A 20 -3.87 7.47 -2.64
C ALA A 20 -4.49 7.84 -1.28
N GLU A 21 -5.37 8.86 -1.31
CA GLU A 21 -6.22 9.24 -0.19
C GLU A 21 -7.67 8.80 -0.49
N MET A 22 -8.32 8.24 0.53
CA MET A 22 -9.72 7.86 0.51
C MET A 22 -10.48 8.73 1.52
N GLY A 23 -11.52 9.42 1.05
CA GLY A 23 -12.47 10.15 1.87
C GLY A 23 -13.88 9.60 1.71
N ILE A 24 -14.56 9.27 2.81
CA ILE A 24 -15.95 8.77 2.79
C ILE A 24 -16.78 9.34 3.94
N TYR A 25 -18.06 9.62 3.66
CA TYR A 25 -19.06 9.98 4.67
C TYR A 25 -20.04 8.83 4.85
N LEU A 26 -20.16 8.36 6.09
CA LEU A 26 -21.02 7.25 6.47
C LEU A 26 -22.12 7.73 7.41
N TYR A 27 -23.36 7.37 7.12
CA TYR A 27 -24.45 7.46 8.09
C TYR A 27 -24.34 6.28 9.06
N SER A 28 -23.54 6.45 10.11
CA SER A 28 -23.22 5.39 11.06
C SER A 28 -23.28 5.89 12.51
N LYS A 29 -23.51 4.98 13.46
CA LYS A 29 -23.44 5.24 14.91
C LYS A 29 -22.14 4.72 15.55
N ILE A 30 -21.21 4.20 14.74
CA ILE A 30 -19.91 3.73 15.22
C ILE A 30 -19.19 4.90 15.93
N ASP A 31 -18.58 4.59 17.07
CA ASP A 31 -17.76 5.54 17.80
C ASP A 31 -16.46 5.79 17.02
N ARG A 32 -16.14 7.06 16.76
CA ARG A 32 -14.93 7.44 16.01
C ARG A 32 -13.64 6.90 16.64
N TYR A 33 -13.61 6.74 17.97
CA TYR A 33 -12.41 6.30 18.67
C TYR A 33 -12.09 4.82 18.43
N THR A 34 -13.07 4.02 17.99
CA THR A 34 -12.86 2.62 17.63
C THR A 34 -12.28 2.44 16.23
N LEU A 35 -12.12 3.54 15.47
CA LEU A 35 -11.69 3.51 14.07
C LEU A 35 -10.26 4.01 13.87
N LYS A 36 -9.54 4.35 14.93
CA LYS A 36 -8.12 4.68 14.84
C LYS A 36 -7.36 3.47 14.31
N ASP A 37 -6.51 3.68 13.31
CA ASP A 37 -5.66 2.67 12.67
C ASP A 37 -6.46 1.51 12.03
N ALA A 38 -7.77 1.70 11.80
CA ALA A 38 -8.62 0.69 11.21
C ALA A 38 -8.28 0.48 9.72
N LYS A 39 -8.38 -0.76 9.26
CA LYS A 39 -8.23 -1.14 7.84
C LYS A 39 -9.54 -0.89 7.10
N VAL A 40 -9.46 -0.20 5.96
CA VAL A 40 -10.55 -0.05 5.00
C VAL A 40 -10.17 -0.77 3.71
N GLU A 41 -11.02 -1.69 3.27
CA GLU A 41 -10.85 -2.41 2.00
C GLU A 41 -11.98 -1.98 1.07
N LEU A 42 -11.60 -1.45 -0.09
CA LEU A 42 -12.54 -1.04 -1.12
C LEU A 42 -12.50 -2.02 -2.29
N SER A 43 -13.67 -2.45 -2.72
CA SER A 43 -13.87 -3.33 -3.87
C SER A 43 -14.99 -2.78 -4.73
N TYR A 44 -14.83 -2.79 -6.06
CA TYR A 44 -15.91 -2.49 -6.99
C TYR A 44 -16.34 -3.75 -7.72
N HIS A 45 -17.62 -3.83 -8.09
CA HIS A 45 -18.20 -4.99 -8.74
C HIS A 45 -18.59 -4.64 -10.18
N LEU A 46 -18.00 -5.33 -11.15
CA LEU A 46 -18.32 -5.20 -12.57
C LEU A 46 -19.30 -6.28 -12.98
N GLN A 47 -20.44 -5.90 -13.52
CA GLN A 47 -21.36 -6.86 -14.12
C GLN A 47 -20.84 -7.27 -15.51
N LEU A 48 -20.67 -8.57 -15.72
CA LEU A 48 -20.27 -9.16 -16.99
C LEU A 48 -21.49 -9.41 -17.89
N ALA A 49 -21.23 -9.70 -19.16
CA ALA A 49 -22.28 -9.90 -20.17
C ALA A 49 -23.20 -11.10 -19.88
N ASP A 50 -22.73 -12.07 -19.10
CA ASP A 50 -23.49 -13.23 -18.66
C ASP A 50 -24.30 -12.97 -17.37
N GLY A 51 -24.25 -11.75 -16.84
CA GLY A 51 -24.94 -11.32 -15.62
C GLY A 51 -24.20 -11.63 -14.32
N SER A 52 -23.02 -12.27 -14.38
CA SER A 52 -22.16 -12.47 -13.22
C SER A 52 -21.46 -11.16 -12.82
N TYR A 53 -20.86 -11.14 -11.61
CA TYR A 53 -20.09 -10.00 -11.13
C TYR A 53 -18.64 -10.38 -10.87
N GLU A 54 -17.71 -9.58 -11.36
CA GLU A 54 -16.29 -9.63 -11.00
C GLU A 54 -16.03 -8.59 -9.90
N GLU A 55 -15.49 -9.05 -8.77
CA GLU A 55 -15.02 -8.17 -7.70
C GLU A 55 -13.58 -7.76 -7.98
N VAL A 56 -13.35 -6.45 -8.07
CA VAL A 56 -12.03 -5.91 -8.32
C VAL A 56 -11.61 -5.04 -7.12
N PRO A 57 -10.49 -5.38 -6.46
CA PRO A 57 -9.98 -4.60 -5.35
C PRO A 57 -9.51 -3.23 -5.83
N VAL A 58 -9.97 -2.17 -5.17
CA VAL A 58 -9.55 -0.78 -5.41
C VAL A 58 -8.31 -0.46 -4.59
N GLY A 59 -8.24 -0.95 -3.35
CA GLY A 59 -7.10 -0.72 -2.48
C GLY A 59 -7.39 -1.01 -1.01
N ILE A 60 -6.31 -1.02 -0.24
CA ILE A 60 -6.30 -1.16 1.21
C ILE A 60 -5.81 0.15 1.80
N PHE A 61 -6.58 0.70 2.74
CA PHE A 61 -6.32 1.99 3.36
C PHE A 61 -6.30 1.87 4.89
N GLU A 62 -5.55 2.74 5.54
CA GLU A 62 -5.49 2.89 6.99
C GLU A 62 -6.17 4.20 7.40
N VAL A 63 -7.13 4.14 8.33
CA VAL A 63 -7.85 5.32 8.81
C VAL A 63 -6.90 6.21 9.61
N CYS A 64 -6.71 7.44 9.13
CA CYS A 64 -5.90 8.46 9.81
C CYS A 64 -6.76 9.51 10.51
N GLU A 65 -7.95 9.82 9.97
CA GLU A 65 -8.90 10.73 10.59
C GLU A 65 -10.30 10.12 10.64
N ALA A 66 -10.96 10.24 11.78
CA ALA A 66 -12.34 9.88 11.98
C ALA A 66 -13.09 11.04 12.65
N ASN A 67 -13.84 11.82 11.87
CA ASN A 67 -14.53 13.01 12.33
C ASN A 67 -16.04 12.74 12.48
N ARG A 68 -16.62 13.30 13.54
CA ARG A 68 -18.02 13.11 13.88
C ARG A 68 -18.77 14.42 13.68
N THR A 69 -19.82 14.37 12.87
CA THR A 69 -20.88 15.37 12.84
C THR A 69 -22.15 14.80 13.48
N VAL A 70 -23.26 15.55 13.48
CA VAL A 70 -24.50 15.17 14.19
C VAL A 70 -24.95 13.74 13.85
N ASN A 71 -24.94 13.37 12.57
CA ASN A 71 -25.37 12.04 12.12
C ASN A 71 -24.37 11.32 11.20
N CYS A 72 -23.31 12.00 10.75
CA CYS A 72 -22.36 11.43 9.81
C CYS A 72 -21.00 11.21 10.48
N LEU A 73 -20.36 10.12 10.09
CA LEU A 73 -18.97 9.80 10.37
C LEU A 73 -18.19 10.03 9.07
N GLU A 74 -17.24 10.95 9.12
CA GLU A 74 -16.30 11.20 8.03
C GLU A 74 -15.01 10.45 8.31
N LEU A 75 -14.56 9.65 7.36
CA LEU A 75 -13.29 8.95 7.42
C LEU A 75 -12.37 9.48 6.35
N LYS A 76 -11.12 9.76 6.73
CA LYS A 76 -10.00 9.87 5.81
C LYS A 76 -9.01 8.75 6.08
N ALA A 77 -8.60 8.08 5.02
CA ALA A 77 -7.65 6.99 5.09
C ALA A 77 -6.63 7.12 3.96
N TYR A 78 -5.38 6.74 4.23
CA TYR A 78 -4.32 6.69 3.22
C TYR A 78 -4.03 5.25 2.86
N ASP A 79 -3.65 5.01 1.60
CA ASP A 79 -3.29 3.67 1.19
C ASP A 79 -2.02 3.15 1.91
N TYR A 80 -1.82 1.84 1.85
CA TYR A 80 -0.64 1.22 2.45
C TYR A 80 0.66 1.59 1.72
N MET A 81 0.63 2.22 0.53
CA MET A 81 1.85 2.66 -0.14
C MET A 81 2.56 3.75 0.67
N LEU A 82 1.82 4.54 1.46
CA LEU A 82 2.42 5.52 2.38
C LEU A 82 3.36 4.87 3.42
N ARG A 83 3.23 3.57 3.69
CA ARG A 83 4.15 2.84 4.59
C ARG A 83 5.57 2.71 4.02
N PHE A 84 5.75 2.85 2.71
CA PHE A 84 7.08 2.87 2.07
C PHE A 84 7.86 4.18 2.30
N ASP A 85 7.26 5.21 2.90
CA ASP A 85 7.99 6.42 3.33
C ASP A 85 8.95 6.16 4.51
N ARG A 86 8.96 4.92 5.04
CA ARG A 86 9.93 4.49 6.05
C ARG A 86 11.31 4.30 5.44
N SER A 87 12.33 4.84 6.11
CA SER A 87 13.72 4.60 5.73
C SER A 87 14.09 3.12 5.87
N PHE A 88 14.45 2.48 4.76
CA PHE A 88 14.95 1.12 4.74
C PHE A 88 16.45 1.11 4.41
N ASN A 89 17.29 0.88 5.43
CA ASN A 89 18.75 0.75 5.27
C ASN A 89 19.15 -0.73 5.15
N GLY A 90 18.52 -1.47 4.24
CA GLY A 90 18.93 -2.81 3.90
C GLY A 90 20.26 -2.78 3.16
N PHE A 91 21.35 -3.11 3.88
CA PHE A 91 22.72 -3.17 3.38
C PHE A 91 22.86 -3.82 2.00
N GLU A 92 23.86 -3.33 1.25
CA GLU A 92 24.43 -3.85 -0.01
C GLU A 92 24.12 -5.33 -0.26
N THR A 93 22.92 -5.62 -0.75
CA THR A 93 22.47 -7.00 -0.91
C THR A 93 22.83 -7.43 -2.33
N VAL A 94 23.40 -8.61 -2.48
CA VAL A 94 23.53 -9.24 -3.81
C VAL A 94 22.26 -10.06 -4.00
N GLY A 95 21.37 -9.63 -4.90
CA GLY A 95 20.07 -10.25 -5.05
C GLY A 95 19.35 -9.85 -6.33
N LYS A 96 18.25 -10.54 -6.65
CA LYS A 96 17.36 -10.16 -7.75
C LYS A 96 16.50 -8.98 -7.32
N ALA A 97 16.13 -8.10 -8.26
CA ALA A 97 15.25 -6.96 -8.01
C ALA A 97 13.93 -7.33 -7.29
N TYR A 98 13.36 -8.49 -7.62
CA TYR A 98 12.15 -9.01 -6.94
C TYR A 98 12.38 -9.26 -5.44
N ALA A 99 13.50 -9.87 -5.07
CA ALA A 99 13.83 -10.14 -3.67
C ALA A 99 13.99 -8.84 -2.85
N PHE A 100 14.45 -7.76 -3.49
CA PHE A 100 14.49 -6.45 -2.84
C PHE A 100 13.09 -5.87 -2.59
N LEU A 101 12.20 -5.97 -3.58
CA LEU A 101 10.81 -5.54 -3.42
C LEU A 101 10.13 -6.33 -2.30
N GLU A 102 10.32 -7.65 -2.25
CA GLU A 102 9.82 -8.51 -1.18
C GLU A 102 10.32 -8.09 0.20
N LEU A 103 11.61 -7.75 0.33
CA LEU A 103 12.18 -7.23 1.58
C LEU A 103 11.60 -5.86 1.98
N CYS A 104 11.42 -4.94 1.02
CA CYS A 104 10.79 -3.65 1.27
C CYS A 104 9.35 -3.81 1.72
N CYS A 105 8.59 -4.68 1.05
CA CYS A 105 7.22 -5.06 1.40
C CYS A 105 7.13 -5.61 2.81
N LEU A 106 8.00 -6.55 3.18
CA LEU A 106 8.08 -7.11 4.53
C LEU A 106 8.41 -6.03 5.58
N ALA A 107 9.38 -5.17 5.30
CA ALA A 107 9.80 -4.10 6.23
C ALA A 107 8.72 -3.02 6.41
N CYS A 108 7.89 -2.79 5.40
CA CYS A 108 6.85 -1.77 5.39
C CYS A 108 5.45 -2.33 5.67
N ASP A 109 5.31 -3.62 5.97
CA ASP A 109 4.02 -4.29 6.20
C ASP A 109 3.05 -4.08 5.02
N VAL A 110 3.53 -4.37 3.81
CA VAL A 110 2.78 -4.29 2.54
C VAL A 110 2.86 -5.63 1.84
N GLU A 111 1.72 -6.18 1.40
CA GLU A 111 1.68 -7.44 0.65
C GLU A 111 1.99 -7.24 -0.84
N LEU A 112 2.74 -8.17 -1.45
CA LEU A 112 2.95 -8.21 -2.89
C LEU A 112 1.73 -8.85 -3.58
N ALA A 113 1.16 -8.14 -4.55
CA ALA A 113 -0.02 -8.62 -5.29
C ALA A 113 0.22 -9.93 -6.06
N ASN A 114 1.44 -10.15 -6.54
CA ASN A 114 1.81 -11.35 -7.29
C ASN A 114 2.97 -12.08 -6.60
N GLY A 115 2.78 -13.38 -6.35
CA GLY A 115 3.85 -14.29 -5.97
C GLY A 115 4.89 -14.50 -7.10
N PRO A 116 6.03 -15.13 -6.80
CA PRO A 116 7.14 -15.33 -7.74
C PRO A 116 6.77 -16.19 -8.96
#